data_AF-A0A0L9TBC3-F1
#
_entry.id   AF-A0A0L9TBC3-F1
#
_cell.length_a   1.000
_cell.length_b   1.000
_cell.length_c   1.000
_cell.angle_alpha   90.00
_cell.angle_beta   90.00
_cell.angle_gamma   90.00
#
_symmetry.space_group_name_H-M   'P 1'
#
loop_
_entity.id
_entity.type
_entity.pdbx_description
1 polymer ?
#
loop_
_entity_poly.entity_id
_entity_poly.type
_entity_poly.pdbx_seq_one_letter_code
_entity_poly.pdbx_strand_id
1 'polypeptide(L)'
;MLEEIWRVLKDKGVYVLVTYGAPLYRLRLLRESCSWTIKLHVIEKLASEEKSDQPVWELTKPVPLNDDGTSVEEALGRNPDVHYIYICTKEISANSNTKP
;
A
#
# COMPACT_ATOMS: atom_id res chain seq x y z
N MET A 1 -3.03 9.71 -13.68
CA MET A 1 -2.25 8.44 -13.67
C MET A 1 -2.98 7.34 -12.92
N LEU A 2 -3.32 7.49 -11.64
CA LEU A 2 -4.02 6.44 -10.85
C LEU A 2 -5.39 6.05 -11.42
N GLU A 3 -6.17 7.02 -11.88
CA GLU A 3 -7.46 6.79 -12.56
C GLU A 3 -7.30 5.92 -13.81
N GLU A 4 -6.28 6.19 -14.63
CA GLU A 4 -6.00 5.40 -15.84
C GLU A 4 -5.57 3.97 -15.49
N ILE A 5 -4.77 3.80 -14.43
CA ILE A 5 -4.42 2.47 -13.92
C ILE A 5 -5.68 1.72 -13.48
N TRP A 6 -6.57 2.38 -12.73
CA TRP A 6 -7.83 1.78 -12.29
C TRP A 6 -8.74 1.43 -13.47
N ARG A 7 -8.81 2.29 -14.49
CA ARG A 7 -9.63 2.09 -15.69
C ARG A 7 -9.19 0.86 -16.49
N VAL A 8 -7.88 0.62 -16.65
CA VAL A 8 -7.37 -0.51 -17.43
C VAL A 8 -7.36 -1.85 -16.66
N LEU A 9 -7.35 -1.80 -15.33
CA LEU A 9 -7.44 -3.00 -14.51
C LEU A 9 -8.85 -3.60 -14.59
N LYS A 10 -8.91 -4.93 -14.74
CA LYS A 10 -10.14 -5.71 -14.54
C LYS A 10 -10.55 -5.68 -13.06
N ASP A 11 -11.78 -6.10 -12.76
CA ASP A 11 -12.20 -6.34 -11.38
C ASP A 11 -11.23 -7.29 -10.68
N LYS A 12 -10.89 -6.95 -9.43
CA LYS A 12 -9.85 -7.62 -8.65
C LYS A 12 -8.43 -7.54 -9.23
N GLY A 13 -8.21 -6.75 -10.28
CA GLY A 13 -6.89 -6.44 -10.79
C GLY A 13 -6.04 -5.74 -9.72
N VAL A 14 -4.73 -6.00 -9.73
CA VAL A 14 -3.81 -5.53 -8.70
C VAL A 14 -2.82 -4.54 -9.29
N TYR A 15 -2.72 -3.38 -8.66
CA TYR A 15 -1.65 -2.41 -8.86
C TYR A 15 -0.66 -2.51 -7.69
N VAL A 16 0.62 -2.74 -8.00
CA VAL A 16 1.70 -2.78 -7.01
C VAL A 16 2.54 -1.52 -7.13
N LEU A 17 2.62 -0.75 -6.06
CA LEU A 17 3.44 0.45 -5.99
C LEU A 17 4.55 0.27 -4.95
N VAL A 18 5.79 0.38 -5.39
CA VAL A 18 6.98 0.39 -4.53
C VAL A 18 7.54 1.80 -4.46
N THR A 19 7.76 2.33 -3.26
CA THR A 19 8.21 3.72 -3.07
C THR A 19 8.96 3.88 -1.74
N TYR A 20 9.94 4.78 -1.71
CA TYR A 20 10.60 5.23 -0.47
C TYR A 20 9.85 6.39 0.21
N GLY A 21 8.86 6.98 -0.46
CA GLY A 21 8.05 8.07 0.10
C GLY A 21 7.15 7.61 1.26
N ALA A 22 7.12 8.40 2.34
CA ALA A 22 6.38 8.09 3.55
C ALA A 22 4.87 7.86 3.30
N PRO A 23 4.22 6.94 4.04
CA PRO A 23 2.84 6.57 3.78
C PRO A 23 1.79 7.64 4.01
N LEU A 24 2.08 8.63 4.86
CA LEU A 24 1.16 9.72 5.20
C LEU A 24 0.51 10.35 3.96
N TYR A 25 1.30 10.66 2.93
CA TYR A 25 0.80 11.28 1.71
C TYR A 25 0.31 10.24 0.68
N ARG A 26 1.05 9.14 0.53
CA ARG A 26 0.78 8.17 -0.54
C ARG A 26 -0.49 7.36 -0.27
N LEU A 27 -0.70 6.94 0.97
CA LEU A 27 -1.89 6.18 1.37
C LEU A 27 -3.16 7.01 1.16
N ARG A 28 -3.12 8.28 1.57
CA ARG A 28 -4.23 9.22 1.36
C ARG A 28 -4.55 9.39 -0.12
N LEU A 29 -3.53 9.67 -0.95
CA LEU A 29 -3.71 9.83 -2.39
C LEU A 29 -4.32 8.58 -3.06
N LEU A 30 -3.87 7.38 -2.65
CA LEU A 30 -4.42 6.13 -3.16
C LEU A 30 -5.90 6.00 -2.78
N ARG A 31 -6.26 6.22 -1.51
CA ARG A 31 -7.64 6.13 -1.00
C ARG A 31 -8.58 7.16 -1.64
N GLU A 32 -8.13 8.39 -1.85
CA GLU A 32 -8.93 9.46 -2.44
C GLU A 32 -9.11 9.31 -3.96
N SER A 33 -8.25 8.53 -4.63
CA SER A 33 -8.26 8.43 -6.09
C SER A 33 -9.36 7.54 -6.67
N CYS A 34 -9.47 6.29 -6.22
CA CYS A 34 -10.42 5.30 -6.72
C CYS A 34 -10.75 4.28 -5.61
N SER A 35 -11.74 3.41 -5.86
CA SER A 35 -12.08 2.32 -4.95
C SER A 35 -11.02 1.20 -4.99
N TRP A 36 -10.22 1.14 -3.92
CA TRP A 36 -9.15 0.16 -3.73
C TRP A 36 -9.25 -0.51 -2.36
N THR A 37 -9.06 -1.82 -2.32
CA THR A 37 -8.61 -2.51 -1.11
C THR A 37 -7.08 -2.45 -1.06
N ILE A 38 -6.51 -1.84 -0.01
CA ILE A 38 -5.06 -1.58 0.10
C ILE A 38 -4.46 -2.44 1.21
N LYS A 39 -3.35 -3.13 0.89
CA LYS A 39 -2.42 -3.71 1.88
C LYS A 39 -1.07 -3.03 1.75
N LEU A 40 -0.44 -2.70 2.87
CA LEU A 40 0.92 -2.16 2.90
C LEU A 40 1.88 -3.23 3.39
N HIS A 41 2.97 -3.44 2.66
CA HIS A 41 4.11 -4.24 3.08
C HIS A 41 5.35 -3.35 3.09
N VAL A 42 6.40 -3.80 3.77
CA VAL A 42 7.69 -3.11 3.79
C VAL A 42 8.82 -4.08 3.49
N ILE A 43 9.88 -3.55 2.88
CA ILE A 43 11.14 -4.28 2.68
C ILE A 43 12.30 -3.36 3.03
N GLU A 44 13.31 -3.91 3.70
CA GLU A 44 14.52 -3.18 4.06
C GLU A 44 15.25 -2.67 2.81
N LYS A 45 15.87 -1.51 2.95
CA LYS A 45 16.78 -0.99 1.93
C LYS A 45 18.11 -1.75 2.03
N LEU A 46 18.45 -2.51 1.00
CA LEU A 46 19.66 -3.36 0.93
C LEU A 46 21.01 -2.61 1.01
N ALA A 47 21.04 -1.32 1.36
CA ALA A 47 22.23 -0.48 1.35
C ALA A 47 22.98 -0.41 2.70
N SER A 48 22.39 -0.84 3.82
CA SER A 48 23.11 -0.94 5.09
C SER A 48 23.68 -2.34 5.26
N GLU A 49 24.95 -2.53 4.88
CA GLU A 49 25.74 -3.73 5.24
C GLU A 49 25.96 -3.87 6.76
N GLU A 50 25.55 -2.88 7.54
CA GLU A 50 25.49 -2.98 8.98
C GLU A 50 24.26 -3.80 9.35
N LYS A 51 24.51 -5.05 9.77
CA LYS A 51 23.55 -5.90 10.48
C LYS A 51 23.06 -5.12 11.71
N SER A 52 22.07 -4.27 11.52
CA SER A 52 21.36 -3.65 12.62
C SER A 52 20.47 -4.71 13.25
N ASP A 53 20.30 -4.65 14.57
CA ASP A 53 19.31 -5.44 15.32
C ASP A 53 17.85 -5.06 14.94
N GLN A 54 17.64 -4.51 13.74
CA GLN A 54 16.32 -4.17 13.25
C GLN A 54 15.48 -5.44 13.07
N PRO A 55 14.19 -5.36 13.42
CA PRO A 55 13.30 -6.48 13.27
C PRO A 55 13.24 -6.91 11.80
N VAL A 56 13.53 -8.18 11.54
CA VAL A 56 13.34 -8.79 10.21
C VAL A 56 11.87 -8.63 9.84
N TRP A 57 11.57 -7.75 8.89
CA TRP A 57 10.21 -7.53 8.43
C TRP A 57 9.79 -8.70 7.52
N GLU A 58 8.77 -9.44 7.94
CA GLU A 58 8.21 -10.51 7.12
C GLU A 58 7.47 -9.91 5.91
N LEU A 59 8.07 -10.02 4.71
CA LEU A 59 7.51 -9.49 3.46
C LEU A 59 6.06 -9.95 3.20
N THR A 60 5.70 -11.14 3.67
CA THR A 60 4.37 -11.73 3.48
C THR A 60 3.32 -11.19 4.46
N LYS A 61 3.72 -10.53 5.54
CA LYS A 61 2.82 -9.96 6.54
C LYS A 61 2.59 -8.48 6.28
N PRO A 62 1.35 -8.04 5.99
CA PRO A 62 1.07 -6.63 5.81
C PRO A 62 1.19 -5.88 7.14
N VAL A 63 1.67 -4.64 7.07
CA VAL A 63 1.67 -3.68 8.16
C VAL A 63 0.22 -3.29 8.47
N PRO A 64 -0.18 -3.20 9.76
CA PRO A 64 -1.49 -2.69 10.13
C PRO A 64 -1.72 -1.29 9.55
N LEU A 65 -2.86 -1.10 8.87
CA LEU A 65 -3.28 0.17 8.28
C LEU A 65 -4.58 0.64 8.91
N ASN A 66 -4.58 1.83 9.49
CA ASN A 66 -5.78 2.60 9.79
C ASN A 66 -6.07 3.63 8.68
N ASP A 67 -7.17 4.37 8.79
CA ASP A 67 -7.64 5.29 7.75
C ASP A 67 -6.72 6.50 7.49
N ASP A 68 -5.93 6.88 8.51
CA ASP A 68 -5.06 8.06 8.44
C ASP A 68 -3.57 7.71 8.27
N GLY A 69 -3.23 6.41 8.27
CA GLY A 69 -1.84 5.92 8.10
C GLY A 69 -0.95 6.08 9.33
N THR A 70 -1.46 6.59 10.46
CA THR A 70 -0.71 6.76 11.71
C THR A 70 -0.29 5.42 12.33
N SER A 71 -1.03 4.34 12.04
CA SER A 71 -0.68 2.98 12.48
C SER A 71 0.66 2.49 11.92
N VAL A 72 1.14 3.09 10.82
CA VAL A 72 2.43 2.72 10.22
C VAL A 72 3.60 3.24 11.06
N GLU A 73 3.52 4.45 11.60
CA GLU A 73 4.55 4.97 12.50
C GLU A 73 4.56 4.21 13.83
N GLU A 74 3.39 3.80 14.33
CA GLU A 74 3.28 2.95 15.52
C GLU A 74 3.91 1.57 15.30
N ALA A 75 3.73 1.00 14.11
CA ALA A 75 4.25 -0.33 13.77
C ALA A 75 5.75 -0.33 13.45
N LEU A 76 6.24 0.66 12.70
CA LEU A 76 7.61 0.69 12.16
C LEU A 76 8.56 1.62 12.91
N GLY A 77 8.03 2.48 13.78
CA GLY A 77 8.76 3.59 14.38
C GLY A 77 8.86 4.81 13.46
N ARG A 78 9.57 5.83 13.93
CA ARG A 78 9.78 7.08 13.18
C ARG A 78 10.87 6.90 12.13
N ASN A 79 10.57 7.29 10.89
CA ASN A 79 11.51 7.29 9.75
C ASN A 79 12.23 5.95 9.51
N PRO A 80 11.51 4.85 9.27
CA PRO A 80 12.14 3.57 8.95
C PRO A 80 12.86 3.63 7.60
N ASP A 81 14.06 3.03 7.49
CA ASP A 81 14.81 2.93 6.23
C ASP A 81 14.33 1.75 5.38
N VAL A 82 13.09 1.86 4.91
CA VAL A 82 12.38 0.81 4.18
C VAL A 82 11.78 1.34 2.88
N HIS A 83 11.55 0.44 1.94
CA HIS A 83 10.61 0.69 0.84
C HIS A 83 9.22 0.24 1.26
N TYR A 84 8.23 1.07 0.96
CA TYR A 84 6.82 0.79 1.13
C TYR A 84 6.27 0.15 -0.14
N ILE A 85 5.54 -0.95 0.04
CA ILE A 85 4.94 -1.72 -1.04
C ILE A 85 3.42 -1.71 -0.83
N TYR A 86 2.72 -0.93 -1.64
CA TYR A 86 1.25 -0.90 -1.65
C TYR A 86 0.72 -1.93 -2.63
N ILE A 87 -0.14 -2.80 -2.14
CA ILE A 87 -0.93 -3.73 -2.94
C ILE A 87 -2.34 -3.17 -3.03
N CYS A 88 -2.63 -2.50 -4.14
CA CYS A 88 -3.93 -1.90 -4.41
C CYS A 88 -4.76 -2.85 -5.27
N THR A 89 -5.76 -3.48 -4.67
CA THR A 89 -6.69 -4.37 -5.39
C THR A 89 -7.93 -3.59 -5.78
N LYS A 90 -8.25 -3.56 -7.08
CA LYS A 90 -9.47 -2.92 -7.58
C LYS A 90 -10.70 -3.60 -7.00
N GLU A 91 -11.58 -2.82 -6.39
CA GLU A 91 -12.87 -3.32 -5.90
C GLU A 91 -13.79 -3.69 -7.06
N ILE A 92 -14.72 -4.61 -6.82
CA ILE A 92 -15.67 -5.01 -7.87
C ILE A 92 -16.62 -3.82 -8.06
N SER A 93 -16.70 -3.30 -9.29
CA SER A 93 -17.79 -2.39 -9.61
C SER A 93 -19.10 -3.16 -9.46
N ALA A 94 -19.97 -2.74 -8.53
CA ALA A 94 -21.31 -3.30 -8.46
C ALA A 94 -21.96 -3.11 -9.83
N ASN A 95 -22.06 -4.18 -10.61
CA ASN A 95 -22.76 -4.14 -11.88
C ASN A 95 -24.20 -3.73 -11.57
N SER A 96 -24.60 -2.54 -12.00
CA SER A 96 -25.99 -2.09 -12.08
C SER A 96 -26.74 -2.87 -13.16
N ASN A 97 -26.73 -4.19 -13.08
CA ASN A 97 -27.64 -5.07 -13.82
C ASN A 97 -28.83 -5.42 -12.94
N THR A 98 -29.54 -4.40 -12.50
CA THR A 98 -30.97 -4.50 -12.18
C THR A 98 -31.71 -3.72 -13.26
N LYS A 99 -32.18 -4.43 -14.28
CA LYS A 99 -33.29 -3.97 -15.12
C LYS A 99 -34.54 -4.77 -14.74
N PRO A 100 -35.73 -4.16 -14.90
CA PRO A 100 -36.88 -4.23 -13.99
C PRO A 100 -37.50 -5.60 -13.79
#